data_AF-A0AAN9FAH6-F1
#
_entry.id   AF-A0AAN9FAH6-F1
#
_cell.length_a   1.000
_cell.length_b   1.000
_cell.length_c   1.000
_cell.angle_alpha   90.00
_cell.angle_beta   90.00
_cell.angle_gamma   90.00
#
_symmetry.space_group_name_H-M   'P 1'
#
loop_
_entity.id
_entity.type
_entity.pdbx_description
1 polymer ?
#
loop_
_entity_poly.entity_id
_entity_poly.type
_entity_poly.pdbx_seq_one_letter_code
_entity_poly.pdbx_strand_id
1 'polypeptide(L)'
;MFDMQQLKFDSTSMTEKIELLELSKSKLLGHDLSTCSYDELQGIEDQLERSLECVRLRKAQLTMEHIQQLQSKERDLLKENAELRAMVRDSDLAPSKKHIDDYA
;
A
#
# COMPACT_ATOMS: atom_id res chain seq x y z
N MET A 1 -11.00 49.80 11.08
CA MET A 1 -9.88 49.66 12.04
C MET A 1 -9.94 48.33 12.80
N PHE A 2 -11.13 47.85 13.19
CA PHE A 2 -11.33 46.55 13.88
C PHE A 2 -10.85 45.32 13.08
N ASP A 3 -11.10 45.31 11.77
CA ASP A 3 -10.82 44.17 10.88
C ASP A 3 -9.33 43.82 10.76
N MET A 4 -8.46 44.84 10.64
CA MET A 4 -7.02 44.63 10.55
C MET A 4 -6.39 44.16 11.87
N GLN A 5 -7.03 44.46 13.01
CA GLN A 5 -6.56 44.00 14.31
C GLN A 5 -6.97 42.55 14.58
N GLN A 6 -8.18 42.16 14.15
CA GLN A 6 -8.66 40.78 14.15
C GLN A 6 -7.78 39.89 13.26
N LEU A 7 -7.52 40.30 12.01
CA LEU A 7 -6.66 39.57 11.08
C LEU A 7 -5.24 39.38 11.62
N LYS A 8 -4.69 40.38 12.33
CA LYS A 8 -3.38 40.26 12.98
C LYS A 8 -3.39 39.21 14.09
N PHE A 9 -4.42 39.22 14.94
CA PHE A 9 -4.59 38.24 16.01
C PHE A 9 -4.75 36.82 15.47
N ASP A 10 -5.57 36.64 14.44
CA ASP A 10 -5.79 35.34 13.80
C ASP A 10 -4.49 34.82 13.16
N SER A 11 -3.72 35.71 12.53
CA SER A 11 -2.40 35.39 11.96
C SER A 11 -1.39 34.94 13.02
N THR A 12 -1.30 35.66 14.15
CA THR A 12 -0.41 35.27 15.26
C THR A 12 -0.83 33.94 15.87
N SER A 13 -2.13 33.74 16.11
CA SER A 13 -2.67 32.48 16.62
C SER A 13 -2.39 31.29 15.70
N MET A 14 -2.52 31.50 14.39
CA MET A 14 -2.20 30.47 13.40
C MET A 14 -0.70 30.13 13.41
N THR A 15 0.15 31.15 13.54
CA THR A 15 1.62 30.98 13.60
C THR A 15 2.03 30.18 14.84
N GLU A 16 1.51 30.53 16.01
CA GLU A 16 1.74 29.79 17.27
C GLU A 16 1.30 28.33 17.14
N LYS A 17 0.15 28.08 16.49
CA LYS A 17 -0.36 26.71 16.28
C LYS A 17 0.56 25.91 15.35
N ILE A 18 1.12 26.53 14.31
CA ILE A 18 2.09 25.89 13.42
C ILE A 18 3.35 25.53 14.19
N GLU A 19 3.89 26.45 15.00
CA GLU A 19 5.08 26.21 15.81
C GLU A 19 4.90 25.05 16.79
N LEU A 20 3.74 24.98 17.46
CA LEU A 20 3.42 23.87 18.35
C LEU A 20 3.32 22.52 17.61
N LEU A 21 2.77 22.51 16.40
CA LEU A 21 2.67 21.31 15.58
C LEU A 21 4.05 20.85 15.09
N GLU A 22 4.91 21.76 14.66
CA GLU A 22 6.28 21.42 14.24
C GLU A 22 7.12 20.93 15.41
N LEU A 23 6.99 21.54 16.60
CA LEU A 23 7.65 21.05 17.81
C LEU A 23 7.17 19.63 18.17
N SER A 24 5.86 19.39 18.15
CA SER A 24 5.27 18.07 18.42
C SER A 24 5.80 17.03 17.43
N LYS A 25 5.84 17.36 16.13
CA LYS A 25 6.41 16.52 15.09
C LYS A 25 7.90 16.25 15.32
N SER A 26 8.69 17.27 15.68
CA SER A 26 10.12 17.12 15.99
C SER A 26 10.33 16.10 17.11
N LYS A 27 9.56 16.24 18.21
CA LYS A 27 9.57 15.30 19.34
C LYS A 27 9.18 13.88 18.93
N LEU A 28 8.12 13.71 18.14
CA LEU A 28 7.70 12.39 17.62
C LEU A 28 8.77 11.74 16.70
N LEU A 29 9.60 12.54 16.05
CA LEU A 29 10.74 12.06 15.25
C LEU A 29 11.99 11.77 16.09
N GLY A 30 11.94 12.00 17.41
CA GLY A 30 13.06 11.78 18.31
C GLY A 30 14.03 12.95 18.44
N HIS A 31 13.64 14.13 17.97
CA HIS A 31 14.42 15.37 18.08
C HIS A 31 13.92 16.24 19.25
N ASP A 32 14.73 17.20 19.70
CA ASP A 32 14.38 18.19 20.74
C ASP A 32 13.86 17.59 22.07
N LEU A 33 14.25 16.35 22.36
CA LEU A 33 13.78 15.59 23.53
C LEU A 33 14.43 16.03 24.85
N SER A 34 15.51 16.81 24.80
CA SER A 34 16.28 17.23 26.00
C SER A 34 15.47 18.05 27.00
N THR A 35 14.38 18.68 26.54
CA THR A 35 13.47 19.48 27.37
C THR A 35 12.23 18.71 27.83
N CYS A 36 12.06 17.46 27.38
CA CYS A 36 10.90 16.66 27.74
C CYS A 36 11.06 16.08 29.14
N SER A 37 9.97 16.12 29.91
CA SER A 37 9.82 15.35 31.14
C SER A 37 9.73 13.84 30.85
N TYR A 38 9.91 13.03 31.89
CA TYR A 38 9.73 11.58 31.79
C TYR A 38 8.34 11.20 31.29
N ASP A 39 7.29 11.83 31.84
CA ASP A 39 5.90 11.53 31.47
C ASP A 39 5.60 11.89 30.01
N GLU A 40 6.17 12.99 29.50
CA GLU A 40 6.08 13.35 28.09
C GLU A 40 6.78 12.33 27.19
N LEU A 41 7.98 11.88 27.58
CA LEU A 41 8.73 10.86 26.83
C LEU A 41 7.97 9.53 26.79
N GLN A 42 7.40 9.09 27.91
CA GLN A 42 6.56 7.90 27.97
C GLN A 42 5.34 8.03 27.06
N GLY A 43 4.66 9.19 27.08
CA GLY A 43 3.53 9.44 26.20
C GLY A 43 3.88 9.39 24.71
N ILE A 44 5.06 9.90 24.34
CA ILE A 44 5.60 9.81 22.97
C ILE A 44 5.86 8.36 22.59
N GLU A 45 6.52 7.59 23.46
CA GLU A 45 6.80 6.17 23.24
C GLU A 45 5.51 5.37 23.02
N ASP A 46 4.53 5.50 23.93
CA ASP A 46 3.24 4.81 23.84
C ASP A 46 2.46 5.18 22.57
N GLN A 47 2.56 6.44 22.11
CA GLN A 47 1.94 6.87 20.87
C GLN A 47 2.64 6.27 19.64
N LEU A 48 3.97 6.23 19.64
CA LEU A 48 4.76 5.65 18.55
C LEU A 48 4.54 4.14 18.47
N GLU A 49 4.52 3.42 19.59
CA GLU A 49 4.30 1.98 19.64
C GLU A 49 2.93 1.61 19.05
N ARG A 50 1.85 2.22 19.53
CA ARG A 50 0.49 1.97 19.04
C ARG A 50 0.32 2.29 17.57
N SER A 51 0.86 3.43 17.11
CA SER A 51 0.74 3.82 15.70
C SER A 51 1.56 2.89 14.79
N LEU A 52 2.75 2.48 15.23
CA LEU A 52 3.59 1.54 14.50
C LEU A 52 2.96 0.15 14.41
N GLU A 53 2.34 -0.33 15.48
CA GLU A 53 1.57 -1.58 15.47
C GLU A 53 0.45 -1.52 14.42
N CYS A 54 -0.38 -0.48 14.44
CA CYS A 54 -1.45 -0.26 13.46
C CYS A 54 -0.91 -0.28 12.01
N VAL A 55 0.18 0.43 11.74
CA VAL A 55 0.81 0.47 10.41
C VAL A 55 1.31 -0.92 9.99
N ARG A 56 1.97 -1.65 10.89
CA ARG A 56 2.47 -3.01 10.62
C ARG A 56 1.34 -3.98 10.33
N LEU A 57 0.27 -3.96 11.13
CA LEU A 57 -0.92 -4.79 10.92
C LEU A 57 -1.56 -4.50 9.56
N ARG A 58 -1.75 -3.22 9.21
CA ARG A 58 -2.33 -2.86 7.91
C ARG A 58 -1.46 -3.30 6.75
N LYS A 59 -0.13 -3.12 6.86
CA LYS A 59 0.82 -3.56 5.83
C LYS A 59 0.81 -5.08 5.66
N ALA A 60 0.76 -5.83 6.76
CA ALA A 60 0.67 -7.29 6.73
C ALA A 60 -0.63 -7.74 6.03
N GLN A 61 -1.76 -7.13 6.38
CA GLN A 61 -3.05 -7.42 5.75
C GLN A 61 -3.01 -7.18 4.23
N LEU A 62 -2.55 -6.00 3.80
CA LEU A 62 -2.44 -5.66 2.37
C LEU A 62 -1.51 -6.63 1.61
N THR A 63 -0.41 -7.03 2.25
CA THR A 63 0.54 -7.99 1.65
C THR A 63 -0.12 -9.36 1.49
N MET A 64 -0.89 -9.80 2.48
CA MET A 64 -1.66 -11.05 2.42
C MET A 64 -2.70 -11.02 1.29
N GLU A 65 -3.46 -9.92 1.18
CA GLU A 65 -4.44 -9.71 0.12
C GLU A 65 -3.76 -9.79 -1.27
N HIS A 66 -2.60 -9.17 -1.43
CA HIS A 66 -1.86 -9.21 -2.69
C HIS A 66 -1.32 -10.62 -3.01
N ILE A 67 -0.82 -11.36 -2.03
CA ILE A 67 -0.40 -12.76 -2.20
C ILE A 67 -1.58 -13.61 -2.69
N GLN A 68 -2.76 -13.46 -2.07
CA GLN A 68 -3.95 -14.22 -2.45
C GLN A 68 -4.40 -13.93 -3.89
N GLN A 69 -4.36 -12.65 -4.29
CA GLN A 69 -4.66 -12.24 -5.67
C GLN A 69 -3.70 -12.88 -6.67
N LEU A 70 -2.40 -12.85 -6.38
CA LEU A 70 -1.37 -13.46 -7.24
C LEU A 70 -1.54 -14.97 -7.34
N GLN A 71 -1.80 -15.65 -6.22
CA GLN A 71 -2.08 -17.10 -6.22
C GLN A 71 -3.33 -17.46 -7.02
N SER A 72 -4.37 -16.62 -7.00
CA SER A 72 -5.55 -16.84 -7.85
C SER A 72 -5.20 -16.70 -9.32
N LYS A 73 -4.48 -15.62 -9.67
CA LYS A 73 -4.04 -15.39 -11.05
C LYS A 73 -3.15 -16.52 -11.57
N GLU A 74 -2.25 -17.04 -10.73
CA GLU A 74 -1.42 -18.19 -11.08
C GLU A 74 -2.28 -19.43 -11.41
N ARG A 75 -3.27 -19.75 -10.58
CA ARG A 75 -4.19 -20.88 -10.84
C ARG A 75 -4.97 -20.70 -12.14
N ASP A 76 -5.50 -19.51 -12.38
CA ASP A 76 -6.27 -19.21 -13.59
C ASP A 76 -5.40 -19.35 -14.85
N LEU A 77 -4.18 -18.80 -14.81
CA LEU A 77 -3.23 -18.93 -15.91
C LEU A 77 -2.79 -20.36 -16.14
N LEU A 78 -2.56 -21.16 -15.09
CA LEU A 78 -2.21 -22.58 -15.23
C LEU A 78 -3.34 -23.36 -15.90
N LYS A 79 -4.59 -23.08 -15.53
CA LYS A 79 -5.77 -23.69 -16.15
C LYS A 79 -5.86 -23.32 -17.63
N GLU A 80 -5.79 -22.03 -17.96
CA GLU A 80 -5.81 -21.55 -19.35
C GLU A 80 -4.68 -22.17 -20.18
N ASN A 81 -3.46 -22.23 -19.64
CA ASN A 81 -2.32 -22.85 -20.32
C ASN A 81 -2.55 -24.35 -20.59
N ALA A 82 -3.16 -25.07 -19.65
CA ALA A 82 -3.48 -26.48 -19.82
C ALA A 82 -4.54 -26.70 -20.92
N GLU A 83 -5.58 -25.85 -20.96
CA GLU A 83 -6.62 -25.86 -21.99
C GLU A 83 -6.04 -25.57 -23.38
N LEU A 84 -5.24 -24.52 -23.52
CA LEU A 84 -4.57 -24.18 -24.77
C LEU A 84 -3.65 -25.30 -25.26
N ARG A 85 -2.88 -25.92 -24.36
CA ARG A 85 -2.02 -27.07 -24.70
C ARG A 85 -2.83 -28.28 -25.15
N ALA A 86 -4.03 -28.49 -24.62
CA ALA A 86 -4.91 -29.56 -25.09
C ALA A 86 -5.42 -29.27 -26.50
N MET A 87 -5.90 -28.06 -26.75
CA MET A 87 -6.38 -27.64 -28.08
C MET A 87 -5.29 -27.78 -29.16
N VAL A 88 -4.06 -27.37 -28.87
CA VAL A 88 -2.94 -27.50 -29.82
C VAL A 88 -2.68 -28.97 -30.16
N ARG A 89 -2.59 -29.83 -29.14
CA ARG A 89 -2.41 -31.28 -29.35
C ARG A 89 -3.53 -31.86 -30.23
N ASP A 90 -4.78 -31.47 -29.97
CA ASP A 90 -5.93 -31.98 -30.72
C ASP A 90 -5.94 -31.46 -32.18
N SER A 91 -5.42 -30.25 -32.43
CA SER A 91 -5.27 -29.69 -33.78
C SER A 91 -4.12 -30.31 -34.59
N ASP A 92 -3.03 -30.72 -33.93
CA ASP A 92 -1.90 -31.43 -34.55
C ASP A 92 -2.25 -32.89 -34.94
N LEU A 93 -3.38 -33.41 -34.45
CA LEU A 93 -3.91 -34.74 -34.74
C LEU A 93 -4.93 -34.76 -35.91
N ALA A 94 -5.20 -33.64 -36.58
CA ALA A 94 -6.04 -33.63 -37.78
C ALA A 94 -5.29 -34.34 -38.94
N PRO A 95 -5.82 -35.45 -39.50
CA PRO A 95 -5.13 -36.15 -40.57
C PRO A 95 -5.01 -35.22 -41.78
N SER A 96 -3.78 -34.98 -42.23
CA SER A 96 -3.52 -34.41 -43.54
C SER A 96 -4.35 -35.22 -44.54
N LYS A 97 -5.35 -34.59 -45.17
CA LYS A 97 -6.06 -35.16 -46.31
C LYS A 97 -5.02 -35.48 -47.37
N LYS A 98 -4.56 -36.73 -47.42
CA LYS A 98 -3.86 -37.25 -48.59
C LYS A 98 -4.89 -37.20 -49.71
N HIS A 99 -4.77 -36.21 -50.58
CA HIS A 99 -5.21 -36.34 -51.96
C HIS A 99 -4.52 -37.59 -52.49
N ILE A 100 -5.26 -38.68 -52.58
CA ILE A 100 -4.88 -39.79 -53.45
C ILE A 100 -5.63 -39.50 -54.73
N ASP A 101 -4.88 -38.93 -55.69
CA ASP A 101 -5.25 -38.92 -57.09
C ASP A 101 -5.33 -40.37 -57.55
N ASP A 102 -6.51 -40.98 -57.53
CA ASP A 102 -6.74 -42.26 -58.19
C ASP A 102 -7.10 -41.99 -59.65
N TYR A 103 -6.07 -42.11 -60.47
CA TYR A 103 -6.09 -42.23 -61.92
C TYR A 103 -6.47 -43.68 -62.27
N ALA A 104 -7.68 -43.91 -62.79
CA ALA A 104 -8.04 -45.07 -63.62
C ALA A 104 -9.31 -44.78 -64.43
#